data_AF-A0A679HBQ4-F1
#
_entry.id   AF-A0A679HBQ4-F1
#
_cell.length_a   1.000
_cell.length_b   1.000
_cell.length_c   1.000
_cell.angle_alpha   90.00
_cell.angle_beta   90.00
_cell.angle_gamma   90.00
#
_symmetry.space_group_name_H-M   'P 1'
#
loop_
_entity.id
_entity.type
_entity.pdbx_description
1 polymer ?
#
loop_
_entity_poly.entity_id
_entity_poly.type
_entity_poly.pdbx_seq_one_letter_code
_entity_poly.pdbx_strand_id
1 'polypeptide(L)'
;MIQHPKITQQQKNEILQALCQIAKISIYRDYDLYDVDELMMQINLSIQPVEKALELIDKLLEERKDSYDLYQLVLRKVDLLLGQKEQGKADDMIRQYLYLSEIREMEVEKLMEREQYDEAIRLLDEGIEIAEKEEYSGIVNEWIKLKLKIYEMTNCTSKIKCAITTDSLH
;
A
#
# COMPACT_ATOMS: atom_id res chain seq x y z
N MET A 1 41.53 -8.91 10.42
CA MET A 1 40.10 -8.53 10.42
C MET A 1 39.96 -7.27 11.26
N ILE A 2 39.69 -6.12 10.65
CA ILE A 2 39.31 -4.92 11.40
C ILE A 2 37.88 -5.16 11.87
N GLN A 3 37.67 -5.42 13.16
CA GLN A 3 36.33 -5.44 13.71
C GLN A 3 35.86 -4.00 13.84
N HIS A 4 34.86 -3.61 13.06
CA HIS A 4 34.19 -2.34 13.26
C HIS A 4 33.60 -2.32 14.68
N PRO A 5 33.80 -1.23 15.46
CA PRO A 5 33.22 -1.14 16.78
C PRO A 5 31.70 -1.29 16.66
N LYS A 6 31.12 -2.19 17.48
CA LYS A 6 29.67 -2.36 17.54
C LYS A 6 29.06 -1.01 17.92
N ILE A 7 28.19 -0.47 17.06
CA ILE A 7 27.42 0.74 17.35
C ILE A 7 26.66 0.53 18.66
N THR A 8 26.77 1.48 19.59
CA THR A 8 26.10 1.41 20.89
C THR A 8 24.60 1.69 20.75
N GLN A 9 23.80 1.23 21.70
CA GLN A 9 22.36 1.52 21.72
C GLN A 9 22.08 3.04 21.83
N GLN A 10 22.98 3.79 22.49
CA GLN A 10 22.88 5.24 22.57
C GLN A 10 23.07 5.88 21.19
N GLN A 11 24.10 5.48 20.45
CA GLN A 11 24.36 6.00 19.09
C GLN A 11 23.20 5.68 18.14
N LYS A 12 22.63 4.47 18.27
CA LYS A 12 21.41 4.07 17.57
C LYS A 12 20.24 5.04 17.84
N ASN A 13 19.98 5.35 19.11
CA ASN A 13 18.91 6.27 19.49
C ASN A 13 19.16 7.70 19.00
N GLU A 14 20.41 8.18 19.05
CA GLU A 14 20.79 9.51 18.54
C GLU A 14 20.58 9.62 17.03
N ILE A 15 20.95 8.58 16.27
CA ILE A 15 20.71 8.49 14.82
C ILE A 15 19.20 8.51 14.53
N LEU A 16 18.42 7.71 15.27
CA LEU A 16 16.97 7.66 15.11
C LEU A 16 16.34 9.03 15.36
N GLN A 17 16.75 9.72 16.43
CA GLN A 17 16.24 11.06 16.74
C GLN A 17 16.57 12.07 15.63
N ALA A 18 17.80 12.04 15.10
CA ALA A 18 18.19 12.91 13.99
C ALA A 18 17.36 12.63 12.72
N LEU A 19 17.14 11.36 12.40
CA LEU A 19 16.30 10.96 11.26
C LEU A 19 14.85 11.39 11.44
N CYS A 20 14.28 11.27 12.64
CA CYS A 20 12.95 11.80 12.94
C CYS A 20 12.85 13.32 12.69
N GLN A 21 13.94 14.08 12.84
CA GLN A 21 13.95 15.51 12.48
C GLN A 21 14.06 15.71 10.96
N ILE A 22 14.91 14.93 10.28
CA ILE A 22 15.05 14.99 8.81
C ILE A 22 13.72 14.63 8.14
N ALA A 23 13.00 13.62 8.65
CA ALA A 23 11.69 13.23 8.16
C ALA A 23 10.62 14.32 8.30
N LYS A 24 10.81 15.31 9.17
CA LYS A 24 9.90 16.46 9.24
C LYS A 24 10.15 17.47 8.13
N ILE A 25 11.31 17.42 7.48
CA ILE A 25 11.65 18.31 6.38
C ILE A 25 10.93 17.80 5.13
N SER A 26 9.92 18.56 4.68
CA SER A 26 9.06 18.15 3.57
C SER A 26 9.82 17.98 2.25
N ILE A 27 10.93 18.70 2.05
CA ILE A 27 11.70 18.70 0.79
C ILE A 27 12.13 17.31 0.31
N TYR A 28 12.39 16.38 1.23
CA TYR A 28 12.80 15.03 0.85
C TYR A 28 11.64 14.20 0.29
N ARG A 29 10.41 14.52 0.73
CA ARG A 29 9.17 13.88 0.30
C ARG A 29 8.55 14.61 -0.90
N ASP A 30 8.44 15.93 -0.83
CA ASP A 30 7.78 16.77 -1.85
C ASP A 30 8.44 16.64 -3.23
N TYR A 31 9.71 16.23 -3.28
CA TYR A 31 10.49 16.05 -4.50
C TYR A 31 10.93 14.60 -4.73
N ASP A 32 10.40 13.64 -3.96
CA ASP A 32 10.76 12.21 -4.00
C ASP A 32 12.28 11.97 -4.04
N LEU A 33 13.06 12.84 -3.38
CA LEU A 33 14.52 12.78 -3.44
C LEU A 33 15.05 11.54 -2.73
N TYR A 34 14.39 11.14 -1.65
CA TYR A 34 14.73 9.96 -0.88
C TYR A 34 13.57 9.51 0.00
N ASP A 35 13.39 8.20 0.11
CA ASP A 35 12.40 7.61 1.02
C ASP A 35 12.91 7.59 2.47
N VAL A 36 12.78 8.75 3.12
CA VAL A 36 13.22 8.95 4.51
C VAL A 36 12.39 8.10 5.49
N ASP A 37 11.12 7.85 5.17
CA ASP A 37 10.23 7.07 6.03
C ASP A 37 10.62 5.58 6.03
N GLU A 38 10.99 5.02 4.87
CA GLU A 38 11.54 3.67 4.78
C GLU A 38 12.85 3.52 5.57
N LEU A 39 13.77 4.48 5.44
CA LEU A 39 15.01 4.48 6.21
C LEU A 39 14.75 4.55 7.72
N MET A 40 13.82 5.41 8.16
CA MET A 40 13.41 5.47 9.56
C MET A 40 12.83 4.15 10.04
N MET A 41 12.02 3.48 9.23
CA MET A 41 11.41 2.21 9.58
C MET A 41 12.45 1.10 9.76
N GLN A 42 13.37 0.95 8.80
CA GLN A 42 14.47 -0.01 8.91
C GLN A 42 15.32 0.23 10.15
N ILE A 43 15.61 1.50 10.46
CA ILE A 43 16.38 1.87 11.62
C ILE A 43 15.61 1.59 12.91
N ASN A 44 14.32 1.94 12.98
CA ASN A 44 13.48 1.61 14.14
C ASN A 44 13.45 0.10 14.42
N LEU A 45 13.21 -0.71 13.40
CA LEU A 45 13.21 -2.18 13.52
C LEU A 45 14.56 -2.75 13.96
N SER A 46 15.66 -2.07 13.67
CA SER A 46 17.02 -2.48 14.08
C SER A 46 17.39 -2.07 15.52
N ILE A 47 16.59 -1.23 16.16
CA ILE A 47 16.86 -0.58 17.45
C ILE A 47 15.81 -0.95 18.50
N GLN A 48 14.55 -1.09 18.08
CA GLN A 48 13.38 -1.19 18.93
C GLN A 48 12.49 -2.35 18.49
N PRO A 49 11.65 -2.89 19.40
CA PRO A 49 10.60 -3.85 19.04
C PRO A 49 9.62 -3.27 18.01
N VAL A 50 8.97 -4.16 17.25
CA VAL A 50 7.97 -3.77 16.23
C VAL A 50 6.86 -2.90 16.81
N GLU A 51 6.47 -3.10 18.06
CA GLU A 51 5.41 -2.32 18.72
C GLU A 51 5.74 -0.82 18.74
N LYS A 52 7.03 -0.47 18.89
CA LYS A 52 7.45 0.93 18.83
C LYS A 52 7.49 1.49 17.42
N ALA A 53 7.78 0.65 16.42
CA ALA A 53 7.66 1.06 15.03
C ALA A 53 6.19 1.33 14.65
N LEU A 54 5.26 0.50 15.13
CA LEU A 54 3.82 0.72 14.96
C LEU A 54 3.35 2.02 15.63
N GLU A 55 3.74 2.28 16.89
CA GLU A 55 3.43 3.54 17.59
C GLU A 55 3.95 4.78 16.83
N LEU A 56 5.10 4.66 16.14
CA LEU A 56 5.63 5.76 15.35
C LEU A 56 4.79 5.99 14.09
N ILE A 57 4.44 4.93 13.37
CA ILE A 57 3.60 5.05 12.17
C ILE A 57 2.22 5.63 12.54
N ASP A 58 1.64 5.23 13.67
CA ASP A 58 0.38 5.81 14.16
C ASP A 58 0.44 7.32 14.33
N LYS A 59 1.56 7.83 14.87
CA LYS A 59 1.77 9.29 14.99
C LYS A 59 1.91 9.94 13.63
N LEU A 60 2.67 9.33 12.72
CA LEU A 60 2.86 9.86 11.36
C LEU A 60 1.56 9.88 10.55
N LEU A 61 0.70 8.87 10.72
CA LEU A 61 -0.61 8.80 10.07
C LEU A 61 -1.52 9.95 10.52
N GLU A 62 -1.51 10.30 11.80
CA GLU A 62 -2.30 11.45 12.29
C GLU A 62 -1.69 12.78 11.86
N GLU A 63 -0.35 12.92 11.93
CA GLU A 63 0.37 14.14 11.54
C GLU A 63 0.22 14.44 10.04
N ARG A 64 0.03 13.42 9.20
CA ARG A 64 0.04 13.52 7.73
C ARG A 64 -1.25 13.04 7.05
N LYS A 65 -2.38 13.04 7.76
CA LYS A 65 -3.67 12.57 7.24
C LYS A 65 -4.17 13.30 5.98
N ASP A 66 -3.70 14.53 5.75
CA ASP A 66 -4.05 15.35 4.60
C ASP A 66 -2.94 15.36 3.52
N SER A 67 -1.91 14.53 3.69
CA SER A 67 -0.76 14.46 2.78
C SER A 67 -1.02 13.47 1.65
N TYR A 68 -0.52 13.80 0.46
CA TYR A 68 -0.63 12.94 -0.73
C TYR A 68 0.05 11.57 -0.53
N ASP A 69 1.17 11.54 0.21
CA ASP A 69 1.95 10.33 0.50
C ASP A 69 1.36 9.43 1.61
N LEU A 70 0.16 9.74 2.11
CA LEU A 70 -0.48 8.99 3.21
C LEU A 70 -0.59 7.50 2.92
N TYR A 71 -0.87 7.12 1.66
CA TYR A 71 -1.01 5.71 1.27
C TYR A 71 0.27 4.91 1.57
N GLN A 72 1.46 5.51 1.45
CA GLN A 72 2.73 4.83 1.73
C GLN A 72 2.85 4.45 3.21
N LEU A 73 2.39 5.32 4.11
CA LEU A 73 2.38 5.03 5.55
C LEU A 73 1.38 3.92 5.89
N VAL A 74 0.22 3.91 5.23
CA VAL A 74 -0.79 2.85 5.36
C VAL A 74 -0.18 1.51 4.94
N LEU A 75 0.45 1.44 3.77
CA LEU A 75 1.08 0.22 3.26
C LEU A 75 2.18 -0.31 4.17
N ARG A 76 3.05 0.57 4.67
CA ARG A 76 4.10 0.18 5.62
C ARG A 76 3.53 -0.43 6.91
N LYS A 77 2.45 0.15 7.44
CA LYS A 77 1.80 -0.41 8.62
C LYS A 77 1.13 -1.74 8.33
N VAL A 78 0.48 -1.88 7.17
CA VAL A 78 -0.07 -3.16 6.70
C VAL A 78 1.03 -4.22 6.65
N ASP A 79 2.18 -3.92 6.06
CA ASP A 79 3.31 -4.87 5.97
C ASP A 79 3.84 -5.29 7.34
N LEU A 80 3.94 -4.36 8.30
CA LEU A 80 4.30 -4.68 9.68
C LEU A 80 3.28 -5.61 10.35
N LEU A 81 1.98 -5.33 10.18
CA LEU A 81 0.92 -6.16 10.73
C LEU A 81 0.94 -7.57 10.14
N LEU A 82 1.13 -7.69 8.82
CA LEU A 82 1.31 -8.97 8.15
C LEU A 82 2.54 -9.73 8.67
N GLY A 83 3.66 -9.03 8.88
CA GLY A 83 4.86 -9.59 9.49
C GLY A 83 4.64 -10.11 10.93
N GLN A 84 3.72 -9.49 11.68
CA GLN A 84 3.28 -9.95 13.00
C GLN A 84 2.19 -11.03 12.97
N LYS A 85 1.78 -11.50 11.79
CA LYS A 85 0.65 -12.44 11.58
C LYS A 85 -0.70 -11.89 12.02
N GLU A 86 -0.84 -10.56 12.03
CA GLU A 86 -2.05 -9.84 12.40
C GLU A 86 -2.90 -9.52 11.15
N GLN A 87 -3.23 -10.56 10.38
CA GLN A 87 -3.95 -10.43 9.10
C GLN A 87 -5.25 -9.63 9.25
N GLY A 88 -6.03 -9.88 10.31
CA GLY A 88 -7.30 -9.17 10.53
C GLY A 88 -7.11 -7.66 10.67
N LYS A 89 -6.07 -7.22 11.41
CA LYS A 89 -5.77 -5.79 11.58
C LYS A 89 -5.27 -5.16 10.27
N ALA A 90 -4.51 -5.91 9.48
CA ALA A 90 -4.05 -5.46 8.18
C ALA A 90 -5.23 -5.27 7.21
N ASP A 91 -6.15 -6.24 7.16
CA ASP A 91 -7.35 -6.17 6.32
C ASP A 91 -8.28 -5.03 6.74
N ASP A 92 -8.49 -4.83 8.05
CA ASP A 92 -9.29 -3.73 8.58
C ASP A 92 -8.69 -2.37 8.21
N MET A 93 -7.35 -2.26 8.26
CA MET A 93 -6.65 -1.06 7.86
C MET A 93 -6.80 -0.78 6.36
N ILE A 94 -6.62 -1.79 5.50
CA ILE A 94 -6.84 -1.65 4.06
C ILE A 94 -8.27 -1.13 3.80
N ARG A 95 -9.28 -1.76 4.41
CA ARG A 95 -10.69 -1.34 4.28
C ARG A 95 -10.91 0.11 4.69
N GLN A 96 -10.32 0.53 5.81
CA GLN A 96 -10.42 1.90 6.31
C GLN A 96 -9.89 2.92 5.30
N TYR A 97 -8.85 2.57 4.54
CA TYR A 97 -8.15 3.46 3.61
C TYR A 97 -8.46 3.20 2.13
N LEU A 98 -9.48 2.41 1.79
CA LEU A 98 -9.92 2.16 0.41
C LEU A 98 -10.36 3.43 -0.36
N TYR A 99 -10.59 4.54 0.34
CA TYR A 99 -10.86 5.83 -0.30
C TYR A 99 -9.61 6.41 -1.00
N LEU A 100 -8.41 5.97 -0.61
CA LEU A 100 -7.16 6.31 -1.29
C LEU A 100 -7.06 5.49 -2.59
N SER A 101 -6.85 6.18 -3.72
CA SER A 101 -6.79 5.58 -5.05
C SER A 101 -5.76 4.45 -5.16
N GLU A 102 -4.57 4.69 -4.63
CA GLU A 102 -3.42 3.80 -4.67
C GLU A 102 -3.69 2.51 -3.90
N ILE A 103 -4.33 2.60 -2.72
CA ILE A 103 -4.71 1.43 -1.92
C ILE A 103 -5.76 0.59 -2.67
N ARG A 104 -6.76 1.25 -3.27
CA ARG A 104 -7.81 0.54 -4.01
C ARG A 104 -7.26 -0.15 -5.25
N GLU A 105 -6.40 0.51 -6.01
CA GLU A 105 -5.76 -0.07 -7.20
C GLU A 105 -4.97 -1.33 -6.84
N MET A 106 -4.16 -1.28 -5.77
CA MET A 106 -3.43 -2.45 -5.29
C MET A 106 -4.33 -3.63 -4.90
N GLU A 107 -5.47 -3.36 -4.24
CA GLU A 107 -6.42 -4.43 -3.90
C GLU A 107 -7.12 -5.01 -5.13
N VAL A 108 -7.43 -4.17 -6.13
CA VAL A 108 -7.96 -4.63 -7.42
C VAL A 108 -6.93 -5.51 -8.14
N GLU A 109 -5.66 -5.12 -8.16
CA GLU A 109 -4.58 -5.92 -8.75
C GLU A 109 -4.45 -7.28 -8.07
N LYS A 110 -4.46 -7.32 -6.73
CA LYS A 110 -4.44 -8.60 -5.98
C LYS A 110 -5.63 -9.50 -6.32
N LEU A 111 -6.82 -8.93 -6.52
CA LEU A 111 -8.01 -9.69 -6.94
C LEU A 111 -7.86 -10.19 -8.37
N MET A 112 -7.31 -9.38 -9.28
CA MET A 112 -7.03 -9.77 -10.66
C MET A 112 -6.00 -10.90 -10.74
N GLU A 113 -4.93 -10.85 -9.94
CA GLU A 113 -3.93 -11.93 -9.82
C GLU A 113 -4.53 -13.25 -9.36
N ARG A 114 -5.59 -13.20 -8.54
CA ARG A 114 -6.34 -14.35 -8.04
C ARG A 114 -7.50 -14.76 -8.96
N GLU A 115 -7.63 -14.13 -10.13
CA GLU A 115 -8.73 -14.30 -11.06
C GLU A 115 -10.13 -14.01 -10.46
N GLN A 116 -10.19 -13.23 -9.37
CA GLN A 116 -11.42 -12.85 -8.68
C GLN A 116 -12.02 -11.58 -9.34
N TYR A 117 -12.33 -11.68 -10.62
CA TYR A 117 -12.72 -10.53 -11.45
C TYR A 117 -14.03 -9.86 -10.99
N ASP A 118 -15.01 -10.62 -10.53
CA ASP A 118 -16.30 -10.08 -10.05
C ASP A 118 -16.11 -9.22 -8.80
N GLU A 119 -15.26 -9.66 -7.88
CA GLU A 119 -14.92 -8.91 -6.67
C GLU A 119 -14.11 -7.64 -7.00
N ALA A 120 -13.19 -7.73 -7.97
CA ALA A 120 -12.43 -6.59 -8.46
C ALA A 120 -13.35 -5.51 -9.07
N ILE A 121 -14.32 -5.93 -9.87
CA ILE A 121 -15.33 -5.03 -10.47
C ILE A 121 -16.19 -4.38 -9.37
N ARG A 122 -16.67 -5.16 -8.38
CA ARG A 122 -17.46 -4.63 -7.28
C ARG A 122 -16.69 -3.57 -6.49
N LEU A 123 -15.40 -3.83 -6.21
CA LEU A 123 -14.53 -2.88 -5.52
C LEU A 123 -14.32 -1.57 -6.30
N LEU A 124 -14.25 -1.65 -7.63
CA LEU A 124 -14.18 -0.46 -8.50
C LEU A 124 -15.50 0.31 -8.53
N ASP A 125 -16.64 -0.39 -8.63
CA ASP A 125 -17.96 0.23 -8.67
C ASP A 125 -18.28 0.99 -7.38
N GLU A 126 -17.97 0.40 -6.21
CA GLU A 126 -18.04 1.08 -4.91
C GLU A 126 -17.19 2.35 -4.88
N GLY A 127 -16.06 2.36 -5.59
CA GLY A 127 -15.15 3.49 -5.64
C GLY A 127 -15.72 4.61 -6.48
N ILE A 128 -16.11 4.27 -7.71
CA ILE A 128 -16.72 5.20 -8.65
C ILE A 128 -17.92 5.90 -8.00
N GLU A 129 -18.79 5.16 -7.31
CA GLU A 129 -19.94 5.75 -6.62
C GLU A 129 -19.52 6.80 -5.56
N ILE A 130 -18.44 6.54 -4.82
CA ILE A 130 -17.92 7.48 -3.83
C ILE A 130 -17.27 8.69 -4.51
N ALA A 131 -16.40 8.47 -5.50
CA ALA A 131 -15.69 9.55 -6.18
C ALA A 131 -16.61 10.46 -7.00
N GLU A 132 -17.71 9.94 -7.55
CA GLU A 132 -18.75 10.74 -8.20
C GLU A 132 -19.48 11.65 -7.21
N LYS A 133 -19.72 11.19 -5.97
CA LYS A 133 -20.35 12.00 -4.90
C LYS A 133 -19.44 13.11 -4.39
N GLU A 134 -18.13 12.87 -4.35
CA GLU A 134 -17.11 13.81 -3.86
C GLU A 134 -16.47 14.68 -4.98
N GLU A 135 -17.03 14.64 -6.20
CA GLU A 135 -16.57 15.40 -7.39
C GLU A 135 -15.12 15.12 -7.84
N TYR A 136 -14.53 13.96 -7.48
CA TYR A 136 -13.18 13.56 -7.89
C TYR A 136 -13.14 12.95 -9.31
N SER A 137 -13.55 13.73 -10.31
CA SER A 137 -13.70 13.30 -11.70
C SER A 137 -12.45 12.68 -12.35
N GLY A 138 -11.24 13.06 -11.91
CA GLY A 138 -9.98 12.51 -12.41
C GLY A 138 -9.80 11.03 -12.06
N ILE A 139 -10.16 10.63 -10.84
CA ILE A 139 -9.97 9.26 -10.32
C ILE A 139 -11.00 8.31 -10.93
N VAL A 140 -12.22 8.77 -11.15
CA VAL A 140 -13.30 8.00 -11.78
C VAL A 140 -12.87 7.46 -13.16
N ASN A 141 -12.22 8.28 -13.98
CA ASN A 141 -11.77 7.87 -15.30
C ASN A 141 -10.72 6.76 -15.27
N GLU A 142 -9.79 6.79 -14.31
CA GLU A 142 -8.78 5.74 -14.15
C GLU A 142 -9.42 4.42 -13.71
N TRP A 143 -10.37 4.46 -12.78
CA TRP A 143 -11.11 3.26 -12.36
C TRP A 143 -11.98 2.67 -13.46
N ILE A 144 -12.60 3.51 -14.30
CA ILE A 144 -13.34 3.05 -15.48
C ILE A 144 -12.39 2.32 -16.46
N LYS A 145 -11.19 2.87 -16.73
CA LYS A 145 -10.20 2.20 -17.59
C LYS A 145 -9.78 0.85 -17.03
N LEU A 146 -9.54 0.76 -15.72
CA LEU A 146 -9.17 -0.49 -15.07
C LEU A 146 -10.31 -1.52 -15.16
N LYS A 147 -11.57 -1.08 -15.01
CA LYS A 147 -12.75 -1.94 -15.19
C LYS A 147 -12.87 -2.48 -16.61
N LEU A 148 -12.62 -1.64 -17.63
CA LEU A 148 -12.59 -2.06 -19.04
C LEU A 148 -11.51 -3.12 -19.28
N LYS A 149 -10.31 -2.94 -18.72
CA LYS A 149 -9.21 -3.92 -18.80
C LYS A 149 -9.63 -5.28 -18.22
N ILE A 150 -10.35 -5.30 -17.10
CA ILE A 150 -10.88 -6.54 -16.50
C ILE A 150 -11.89 -7.23 -17.44
N TYR A 151 -12.81 -6.48 -18.06
CA TYR A 151 -13.75 -7.05 -19.04
C TYR A 151 -13.06 -7.63 -20.28
N GLU A 152 -12.01 -6.97 -20.77
CA GLU A 152 -11.22 -7.47 -21.90
C GLU A 152 -10.51 -8.78 -21.53
N MET A 153 -9.91 -8.85 -20.34
CA MET A 153 -9.25 -10.06 -19.84
C MET A 153 -10.23 -11.23 -19.68
N THR A 154 -11.38 -11.02 -19.05
CA THR A 154 -12.41 -12.05 -18.83
C THR A 154 -13.01 -12.58 -20.14
N ASN A 155 -13.22 -11.70 -21.14
CA ASN A 155 -13.67 -12.09 -22.47
C ASN A 155 -12.62 -12.96 -23.19
N CYS A 156 -11.33 -12.60 -23.09
CA CYS A 156 -10.24 -13.40 -23.63
C CYS A 156 -10.14 -14.78 -22.95
N THR A 157 -10.23 -14.85 -21.63
CA THR A 157 -10.24 -16.12 -20.88
C THR A 157 -11.43 -16.99 -21.28
N SER A 158 -12.61 -16.40 -21.49
CA SER A 158 -13.81 -17.11 -21.96
C SER A 158 -13.61 -17.71 -23.36
N LYS A 159 -13.01 -16.95 -24.28
CA LYS A 159 -12.68 -17.44 -25.64
C LYS A 159 -11.69 -18.61 -25.62
N ILE A 160 -10.66 -18.54 -24.77
CA ILE A 160 -9.67 -19.62 -24.61
C ILE A 160 -10.33 -20.88 -24.03
N LYS A 161 -11.16 -20.75 -22.99
CA LYS A 161 -11.90 -21.87 -22.39
C LYS A 161 -12.80 -22.56 -23.43
N CYS A 162 -13.52 -21.80 -24.25
CA CYS A 162 -14.34 -22.35 -25.33
C CYS A 162 -13.50 -23.14 -26.37
N ALA A 163 -12.34 -22.61 -26.78
CA ALA A 163 -11.47 -23.27 -27.74
C ALA A 163 -10.89 -24.60 -27.20
N ILE A 164 -10.50 -24.65 -25.92
CA ILE A 164 -9.98 -25.87 -25.30
C ILE A 164 -11.09 -26.94 -25.17
N THR A 165 -12.33 -26.54 -24.84
CA THR A 165 -13.45 -27.48 -24.75
C THR A 165 -13.85 -28.07 -26.10
N THR A 166 -13.68 -27.33 -27.20
CA THR A 166 -13.95 -27.86 -28.55
C THR A 166 -12.88 -28.81 -29.04
N ASP A 167 -11.61 -28.61 -28.65
CA ASP A 167 -10.50 -29.48 -29.04
C ASP A 167 -10.42 -30.78 -28.21
N SER A 168 -11.09 -30.84 -27.05
CA SER A 168 -11.15 -32.03 -26.17
C SER A 168 -12.25 -33.03 -26.56
N LEU A 169 -12.99 -32.77 -27.65
CA LEU A 169 -14.10 -33.59 -28.17
C LEU A 169 -13.77 -34.28 -29.51
N HIS A 170 -12.48 -34.42 -29.83
CA HIS A 170 -11.95 -35.22 -30.94
C HIS A 170 -10.87 -36.18 -30.45
#